data_AF-A0A554K2F6-F1
#
_entry.id   AF-A0A554K2F6-F1
#
_cell.length_a   1.000
_cell.length_b   1.000
_cell.length_c   1.000
_cell.angle_alpha   90.00
_cell.angle_beta   90.00
_cell.angle_gamma   90.00
#
_symmetry.space_group_name_H-M   'P 1'
#
loop_
_entity.id
_entity.type
_entity.pdbx_description
1 polymer ?
#
loop_
_entity_poly.entity_id
_entity_poly.type
_entity_poly.pdbx_seq_one_letter_code
_entity_poly.pdbx_strand_id
1 'polypeptide(L)' 'MNNTLNVPLSKKEQERLSRLALSYGFSLPEFSRRILSELLSKIPEESLDDYENPQELKASFQRALRDWRSGKVHTKL' A
#
# COMPACT_ATOMS: atom_id res chain seq x y z
N MET A 1 -13.88 -2.63 -14.20
CA MET A 1 -12.74 -2.83 -15.11
C MET A 1 -12.06 -4.13 -14.72
N ASN A 2 -11.87 -5.08 -15.66
CA ASN A 2 -11.15 -6.33 -15.38
C ASN A 2 -9.65 -6.10 -15.57
N ASN A 3 -8.94 -5.76 -14.49
CA ASN A 3 -7.48 -5.71 -14.49
C ASN A 3 -6.92 -7.09 -14.20
N THR A 4 -6.23 -7.68 -15.17
CA THR A 4 -5.50 -8.95 -15.03
C THR A 4 -4.07 -8.65 -14.63
N LEU A 5 -3.62 -9.19 -13.50
CA LEU A 5 -2.27 -9.00 -12.97
C LEU A 5 -1.46 -10.29 -13.21
N ASN A 6 -0.44 -10.21 -14.06
CA ASN A 6 0.46 -11.33 -14.32
C ASN A 6 1.69 -11.23 -13.42
N VAL A 7 1.82 -12.17 -12.47
CA VAL A 7 2.97 -12.24 -11.56
C VAL A 7 3.81 -13.46 -11.93
N PRO A 8 5.06 -13.28 -12.41
CA PRO A 8 5.94 -14.40 -12.67
C PRO A 8 6.35 -15.05 -11.34
N LEU A 9 6.09 -16.34 -11.20
CA LEU A 9 6.43 -17.12 -10.02
C LEU A 9 7.20 -18.37 -10.43
N SER A 10 8.15 -18.81 -9.60
CA SER A 10 8.73 -20.14 -9.79
C SER A 10 7.69 -21.23 -9.49
N LYS A 11 7.85 -22.40 -10.11
CA LYS A 11 6.94 -23.54 -9.88
C LYS A 11 6.82 -23.91 -8.40
N LYS A 12 7.93 -23.86 -7.66
CA LYS A 12 7.98 -24.17 -6.21
C LYS A 12 7.17 -23.17 -5.38
N GLU A 13 7.23 -21.89 -5.72
CA GLU A 13 6.46 -20.84 -5.04
C GLU A 13 4.97 -20.96 -5.34
N GLN A 14 4.62 -21.23 -6.60
CA GLN A 14 3.23 -21.42 -7.01
C GLN A 14 2.58 -22.61 -6.28
N GLU A 15 3.27 -23.74 -6.18
CA GLU A 15 2.78 -24.91 -5.44
C GLU A 15 2.62 -24.61 -3.95
N ARG A 16 3.60 -23.93 -3.34
CA ARG A 16 3.53 -23.52 -1.93
C ARG A 16 2.32 -22.61 -1.67
N LEU A 17 2.11 -21.59 -2.51
CA LEU A 17 1.00 -20.65 -2.39
C LEU A 17 -0.36 -21.33 -2.63
N SER A 18 -0.41 -22.28 -3.57
CA SER A 18 -1.62 -23.05 -3.84
C SER A 18 -2.01 -23.91 -2.63
N ARG A 19 -1.05 -24.61 -2.01
CA ARG A 19 -1.30 -25.36 -0.77
C ARG A 19 -1.73 -24.46 0.37
N LEU A 20 -1.12 -23.29 0.49
CA LEU A 20 -1.51 -22.30 1.49
C LEU A 20 -2.97 -21.87 1.28
N ALA A 21 -3.34 -21.47 0.06
CA ALA A 21 -4.71 -21.07 -0.25
C ALA A 21 -5.73 -22.18 0.08
N LEU A 22 -5.40 -23.43 -0.28
CA LEU A 22 -6.23 -24.60 0.03
C LEU A 22 -6.38 -24.84 1.53
N SER A 23 -5.35 -24.58 2.33
CA SER A 23 -5.41 -24.72 3.79
C SER A 23 -6.42 -23.75 4.44
N TYR A 24 -6.68 -22.62 3.77
CA TYR A 24 -7.71 -21.66 4.14
C TYR A 24 -9.06 -21.91 3.44
N GLY A 25 -9.20 -22.97 2.64
CA GLY A 25 -10.43 -23.29 1.92
C GLY A 25 -10.67 -22.42 0.68
N PHE A 26 -9.65 -21.75 0.15
CA PHE A 26 -9.77 -20.85 -0.99
C PHE A 26 -9.01 -21.35 -2.23
N SER A 27 -9.48 -20.94 -3.40
CA SER A 27 -8.67 -21.03 -4.62
C SER A 27 -7.51 -20.01 -4.56
N LEU A 28 -6.40 -20.28 -5.24
CA LEU A 28 -5.27 -19.34 -5.27
C LEU A 28 -5.67 -17.93 -5.76
N PRO A 29 -6.47 -17.75 -6.84
CA PRO A 29 -6.91 -16.42 -7.26
C PRO A 29 -7.76 -15.69 -6.20
N GLU A 30 -8.66 -16.41 -5.53
CA GLU A 30 -9.51 -15.81 -4.48
C GLU A 30 -8.68 -15.40 -3.27
N PHE A 31 -7.78 -16.28 -2.82
CA PHE A 31 -6.88 -16.02 -1.72
C PHE A 31 -5.99 -14.81 -1.99
N SER A 32 -5.39 -14.75 -3.18
CA SER A 32 -4.59 -13.59 -3.61
C SER A 32 -5.42 -12.31 -3.63
N ARG A 33 -6.66 -12.35 -4.12
CA ARG A 33 -7.55 -11.17 -4.13
C ARG A 33 -7.82 -10.65 -2.72
N ARG A 34 -8.12 -11.55 -1.77
CA ARG A 34 -8.38 -11.17 -0.37
C ARG A 34 -7.17 -10.52 0.28
N ILE A 35 -5.98 -11.12 0.09
CA ILE A 35 -4.72 -10.56 0.61
C ILE A 35 -4.47 -9.17 0.04
N LEU A 36 -4.60 -9.00 -1.28
CA LEU A 36 -4.36 -7.71 -1.92
C LEU A 36 -5.36 -6.64 -1.44
N SER A 37 -6.64 -6.98 -1.26
CA SER A 37 -7.63 -6.06 -0.69
C SER A 37 -7.31 -5.67 0.76
N GLU A 38 -6.85 -6.62 1.58
CA GLU A 38 -6.44 -6.31 2.96
C GLU A 38 -5.18 -5.44 2.99
N LEU A 39 -4.20 -5.71 2.12
CA LEU A 39 -3.00 -4.88 2.00
C LEU A 39 -3.36 -3.46 1.54
N LEU A 40 -4.24 -3.30 0.55
CA LEU A 40 -4.73 -1.99 0.12
C LEU A 40 -5.38 -1.21 1.27
N SER A 41 -6.12 -1.86 2.16
CA SER A 41 -6.72 -1.18 3.32
C SER A 41 -5.70 -0.66 4.34
N LYS A 42 -4.47 -1.19 4.31
CA LYS A 42 -3.37 -0.82 5.23
C LYS A 42 -2.37 0.13 4.60
N ILE A 43 -2.33 0.20 3.27
CA ILE A 43 -1.56 1.20 2.55
C ILE A 43 -2.38 2.49 2.59
N PRO A 44 -1.94 3.54 3.30
CA PRO A 44 -2.62 4.83 3.18
C PRO A 44 -2.63 5.19 1.70
N GLU A 45 -3.80 5.51 1.15
CA GLU A 45 -3.87 6.13 -0.16
C GLU A 45 -3.05 7.43 -0.04
N GLU A 46 -1.83 7.44 -0.57
CA GLU A 46 -1.12 8.68 -0.84
C GLU A 46 -1.95 9.39 -1.91
N SER A 47 -2.90 10.19 -1.46
CA SER A 47 -3.62 11.10 -2.31
C SER A 47 -2.62 12.13 -2.82
N LEU A 48 -2.52 12.24 -4.14
CA LEU A 48 -1.78 13.33 -4.74
C LEU A 48 -2.51 14.67 -4.58
N ASP A 49 -3.69 14.73 -3.94
CA ASP A 49 -4.41 15.97 -3.66
C ASP A 49 -3.54 16.98 -2.92
N ASP A 50 -2.69 16.53 -1.98
CA ASP A 50 -1.72 17.37 -1.27
C ASP A 50 -0.66 17.99 -2.21
N TYR A 51 -0.46 17.40 -3.39
CA TYR A 51 0.42 17.86 -4.45
C TYR A 51 -0.32 18.63 -5.56
N GLU A 52 -1.64 18.53 -5.66
CA GLU A 52 -2.46 19.30 -6.61
C GLU A 52 -2.59 20.77 -6.18
N ASN A 53 -2.50 21.06 -4.87
CA ASN A 53 -2.57 22.40 -4.32
C ASN A 53 -1.17 22.92 -3.92
N PRO A 54 -0.45 23.66 -4.80
CA PRO A 54 0.91 24.13 -4.52
C PRO A 54 1.03 25.03 -3.28
N GLN A 55 -0.08 25.65 -2.85
CA GLN A 55 -0.11 26.44 -1.61
C GLN A 55 -0.15 25.56 -0.35
N GLU A 56 -0.87 24.45 -0.37
CA GLU A 56 -0.97 23.51 0.74
C GLU A 56 0.34 22.75 0.92
N LEU A 57 0.96 22.33 -0.19
CA LEU A 57 2.30 21.74 -0.19
C LEU A 57 3.35 22.68 0.42
N LYS A 58 3.33 23.96 0.03
CA LYS A 58 4.22 24.98 0.60
C LYS A 58 3.99 25.16 2.10
N ALA A 59 2.74 25.14 2.55
CA ALA A 59 2.39 25.27 3.97
C ALA A 59 2.86 24.05 4.78
N SER A 60 2.65 22.84 4.24
CA SER A 60 3.13 21.58 4.82
C SER A 60 4.67 21.58 4.95
N PHE A 61 5.36 21.97 3.88
CA PHE A 61 6.83 22.07 3.88
C PHE A 61 7.36 23.10 4.88
N GLN A 62 6.73 24.27 4.99
CA GLN A 62 7.12 25.29 5.97
C GLN A 62 6.87 24.83 7.41
N ARG A 63 5.80 24.07 7.66
CA ARG A 63 5.51 23.45 8.95
C ARG A 63 6.59 22.44 9.32
N ALA A 64 6.91 21.52 8.41
CA ALA A 64 7.96 20.52 8.60
C ALA A 64 9.34 21.15 8.90
N LEU A 65 9.70 22.22 8.19
CA LEU A 65 10.94 22.97 8.46
C LEU A 65 10.96 23.63 9.84
N ARG A 66 9.83 24.17 10.29
CA ARG A 66 9.71 24.78 11.62
C ARG A 66 9.81 23.72 12.71
N ASP A 67 9.13 22.60 12.52
CA ASP A 67 9.10 21.48 13.46
C ASP A 67 10.48 20.87 13.62
N TRP A 68 11.20 20.65 12.51
CA TRP A 68 12.61 20.25 12.50
C TRP A 68 13.51 21.22 13.27
N ARG A 69 13.40 22.53 13.00
CA ARG A 69 14.19 23.56 13.71
C ARG A 69 13.87 23.63 15.20
N SER A 70 12.64 23.31 15.60
CA SER A 70 12.21 23.30 17.00
C SER A 70 12.49 21.98 17.73
N GLY A 71 13.08 20.99 17.04
CA GLY A 71 13.39 19.67 17.61
C GLY A 71 12.16 18.79 17.86
N LYS A 72 10.98 19.18 17.37
CA LYS A 72 9.72 18.43 17.52
C LYS A 72 9.41 17.69 16.24
N VAL A 73 9.97 16.49 16.06
CA VAL A 73 9.60 15.63 14.93
C VAL A 73 8.32 14.88 15.30
N HIS A 74 7.16 15.45 14.98
CA HIS A 74 5.91 14.72 15.08
C HIS A 74 5.69 13.89 13.80
N THR A 75 5.83 12.58 13.93
CA THR A 75 5.53 11.55 12.93
C THR A 75 4.02 11.29 12.84
N LYS A 76 3.26 12.30 12.45
CA LYS A 76 1.91 12.07 11.92
C LYS A 76 1.73 12.91 10.67
N LEU A 77 1.94 12.21 9.54
CA LEU A 77 1.34 12.53 8.25
C LEU A 77 -0.18 12.41 8.42
#